data_AF-A0A1V6ACU8-F1
#
_entry.id   AF-A0A1V6ACU8-F1
#
_cell.length_a   1.000
_cell.length_b   1.000
_cell.length_c   1.000
_cell.angle_alpha   90.00
_cell.angle_beta   90.00
_cell.angle_gamma   90.00
#
_symmetry.space_group_name_H-M   'P 1'
#
loop_
_entity.id
_entity.type
_entity.pdbx_description
1 polymer ?
#
loop_
_entity_poly.entity_id
_entity_poly.type
_entity_poly.pdbx_seq_one_letter_code
_entity_poly.pdbx_strand_id
1 'polypeptide(L)'
;MKKIMLLCFSIFLCVLSFSVAKAADINNGLNDQVVVSGFPEITGEAVDGHIRIIEFILGTRMTLKQKEVFFEAIKNETASMEQEERENFIEVIELVKSLNLLDEADQESVRAMLEKEYVAGSIDLKDDPAARQFLMLQNDSQRPVVIQGSFNVTRQAIEAFAEYLAFISRPDNPIWPNEKAIDMIETRVKIAFASLEEEERLALESFHYSWYLMRASWQHTKDVNTKNSWKSDFASVGLRPGNIPDVKQIKKALSTDVYADMLDMATNNGIEPIEWSSDTKVRVW
;
A
#
# COMPACT_ATOMS: atom_id res chain seq x y z
N MET A 1 -13.59 -24.85 8.64
CA MET A 1 -12.79 -24.80 7.39
C MET A 1 -13.63 -24.75 6.12
N LYS A 2 -14.57 -25.67 5.83
CA LYS A 2 -15.40 -25.60 4.60
C LYS A 2 -16.29 -24.35 4.44
N LYS A 3 -16.65 -23.65 5.53
CA LYS A 3 -17.42 -22.39 5.47
C LYS A 3 -16.56 -21.15 5.16
N ILE A 4 -15.28 -21.16 5.53
CA ILE A 4 -14.32 -20.09 5.17
C ILE A 4 -14.03 -20.13 3.66
N MET A 5 -14.09 -21.33 3.06
CA MET A 5 -13.81 -21.60 1.65
C MET A 5 -14.86 -21.08 0.66
N LEU A 6 -16.08 -20.73 1.11
CA LEU A 6 -17.14 -20.27 0.20
C LEU A 6 -17.20 -18.73 0.10
N LEU A 7 -16.55 -18.01 1.01
CA LEU A 7 -16.67 -16.55 1.13
C LEU A 7 -15.82 -15.80 0.08
N CYS A 8 -14.80 -16.44 -0.48
CA CYS A 8 -13.91 -15.80 -1.48
C CYS A 8 -14.42 -15.88 -2.92
N PHE A 9 -15.57 -16.51 -3.18
CA PHE A 9 -15.96 -16.94 -4.54
C PHE A 9 -17.21 -16.28 -5.13
N SER A 10 -17.77 -15.25 -4.51
CA SER A 10 -18.92 -14.55 -5.07
C SER A 10 -18.80 -13.09 -4.74
N ILE A 11 -18.28 -12.34 -5.70
CA ILE A 11 -18.44 -10.91 -5.97
C ILE A 11 -17.60 -10.68 -7.25
N PHE A 12 -17.99 -9.73 -8.10
CA PHE A 12 -17.39 -9.26 -9.36
C PHE A 12 -18.26 -9.44 -10.60
N LEU A 13 -19.33 -8.64 -10.67
CA LEU A 13 -19.88 -8.16 -11.95
C LEU A 13 -20.73 -6.88 -11.79
N CYS A 14 -20.18 -5.69 -12.11
CA CYS A 14 -20.66 -4.72 -13.12
C CYS A 14 -20.39 -3.22 -12.82
N VAL A 15 -19.53 -2.62 -13.68
CA VAL A 15 -19.64 -1.35 -14.44
C VAL A 15 -20.36 -0.09 -13.87
N LEU A 16 -19.52 0.92 -13.60
CA LEU A 16 -19.64 2.40 -13.73
C LEU A 16 -20.79 3.16 -13.01
N SER A 17 -20.41 4.10 -12.12
CA SER A 17 -20.57 5.57 -12.34
C SER A 17 -20.00 6.42 -11.19
N PHE A 18 -19.39 7.55 -11.58
CA PHE A 18 -18.66 8.52 -10.76
C PHE A 18 -19.47 9.20 -9.64
N SER A 19 -18.82 9.37 -8.47
CA SER A 19 -18.96 10.53 -7.57
C SER A 19 -17.81 10.55 -6.56
N VAL A 20 -16.90 11.53 -6.67
CA VAL A 20 -15.67 11.65 -5.88
C VAL A 20 -16.00 12.23 -4.49
N ALA A 21 -16.14 11.36 -3.50
CA ALA A 21 -15.86 11.73 -2.12
C ALA A 21 -14.35 11.52 -1.92
N LYS A 22 -13.60 12.58 -1.57
CA LYS A 22 -12.18 12.53 -1.20
C LYS A 22 -12.02 11.89 0.19
N ALA A 23 -12.47 10.65 0.33
CA ALA A 23 -12.50 9.94 1.60
C ALA A 23 -11.15 9.32 1.97
N ALA A 24 -10.23 9.24 1.01
CA ALA A 24 -8.92 8.63 1.18
C ALA A 24 -7.85 9.54 0.56
N ASP A 25 -6.97 10.08 1.40
CA ASP A 25 -5.77 10.79 0.98
C ASP A 25 -4.64 10.56 1.98
N ILE A 26 -3.40 10.82 1.56
CA ILE A 26 -2.24 10.57 2.41
C ILE A 26 -2.27 11.35 3.74
N ASN A 27 -3.01 12.46 3.85
CA ASN A 27 -3.06 13.27 5.06
C ASN A 27 -4.06 12.76 6.09
N ASN A 28 -5.15 12.15 5.63
CA ASN A 28 -6.29 11.77 6.45
C ASN A 28 -6.49 10.26 6.58
N GLY A 29 -5.85 9.44 5.72
CA GLY A 29 -6.06 8.00 5.68
C GLY A 29 -7.48 7.63 5.23
N LEU A 30 -7.87 6.37 5.45
CA LEU A 30 -9.25 5.90 5.28
C LEU A 30 -9.94 5.83 6.65
N ASN A 31 -10.98 6.64 6.84
CA ASN A 31 -11.70 6.76 8.12
C ASN A 31 -12.89 5.78 8.20
N ASP A 32 -13.54 5.64 9.38
CA ASP A 32 -14.81 4.91 9.57
C ASP A 32 -16.03 5.54 8.86
N GLN A 33 -15.77 6.38 7.87
CA GLN A 33 -16.82 7.01 7.09
C GLN A 33 -17.52 5.97 6.23
N VAL A 34 -18.82 6.19 6.01
CA VAL A 34 -19.61 5.43 5.06
C VAL A 34 -19.06 5.69 3.65
N VAL A 35 -18.55 4.64 3.02
CA VAL A 35 -18.05 4.66 1.64
C VAL A 35 -19.22 4.43 0.67
N VAL A 36 -20.09 3.46 0.98
CA VAL A 36 -21.31 3.16 0.23
C VAL A 36 -22.49 2.97 1.18
N SER A 37 -23.49 3.85 1.05
CA SER A 37 -24.73 3.78 1.83
C SER A 37 -25.55 2.52 1.48
N GLY A 38 -26.38 2.07 2.41
CA GLY A 38 -27.27 0.90 2.25
C GLY A 38 -27.35 0.10 3.56
N PHE A 39 -27.86 -1.13 3.51
CA PHE A 39 -28.00 -1.98 4.71
C PHE A 39 -27.37 -3.37 4.48
N PRO A 40 -26.33 -3.77 5.23
CA PRO A 40 -25.49 -2.89 6.05
C PRO A 40 -24.73 -1.84 5.21
N GLU A 41 -24.30 -0.76 5.86
CA GLU A 41 -23.43 0.25 5.25
C GLU A 41 -22.03 -0.32 5.03
N ILE A 42 -21.39 0.06 3.91
CA ILE A 42 -19.98 -0.28 3.67
C ILE A 42 -19.13 0.90 4.14
N THR A 43 -18.31 0.65 5.16
CA THR A 43 -17.45 1.66 5.81
C THR A 43 -16.02 1.57 5.30
N GLY A 44 -15.21 2.59 5.60
CA GLY A 44 -13.78 2.55 5.30
C GLY A 44 -13.03 1.42 6.04
N GLU A 45 -13.53 0.95 7.19
CA GLU A 45 -12.98 -0.22 7.88
C GLU A 45 -13.10 -1.50 7.05
N ALA A 46 -14.28 -1.75 6.46
CA ALA A 46 -14.47 -2.92 5.60
C ALA A 46 -13.57 -2.83 4.36
N VAL A 47 -13.47 -1.66 3.74
CA VAL A 47 -12.62 -1.46 2.55
C VAL A 47 -11.13 -1.61 2.88
N ASP A 48 -10.66 -1.07 4.00
CA ASP A 48 -9.29 -1.30 4.49
C ASP A 48 -9.04 -2.79 4.73
N GLY A 49 -9.98 -3.50 5.35
CA GLY A 49 -9.89 -4.94 5.56
C GLY A 49 -9.62 -5.73 4.26
N HIS A 50 -10.38 -5.44 3.19
CA HIS A 50 -10.17 -6.10 1.88
C HIS A 50 -8.82 -5.76 1.27
N ILE A 51 -8.40 -4.50 1.32
CA ILE A 51 -7.10 -4.07 0.81
C ILE A 51 -5.96 -4.72 1.59
N ARG A 52 -6.09 -4.82 2.92
CA ARG A 52 -5.12 -5.52 3.75
C ARG A 52 -5.02 -6.99 3.37
N ILE A 53 -6.14 -7.68 3.14
CA ILE A 53 -6.12 -9.08 2.68
C ILE A 53 -5.34 -9.21 1.37
N ILE A 54 -5.53 -8.27 0.42
CA ILE A 54 -4.77 -8.25 -0.83
C ILE A 54 -3.26 -8.04 -0.58
N GLU A 55 -2.88 -7.09 0.28
CA GLU A 55 -1.47 -6.86 0.67
C GLU A 55 -0.85 -8.10 1.32
N PHE A 56 -1.61 -8.79 2.18
CA PHE A 56 -1.19 -10.03 2.81
C PHE A 56 -0.96 -11.14 1.78
N ILE A 57 -1.91 -11.35 0.88
CA ILE A 57 -1.78 -12.34 -0.21
C ILE A 57 -0.51 -12.10 -1.02
N LEU A 58 -0.27 -10.85 -1.40
CA LEU A 58 0.87 -10.45 -2.22
C LEU A 58 2.20 -10.45 -1.46
N GLY A 59 2.18 -10.44 -0.13
CA GLY A 59 3.38 -10.30 0.69
C GLY A 59 4.09 -8.96 0.44
N THR A 60 3.33 -7.88 0.22
CA THR A 60 3.89 -6.54 -0.02
C THR A 60 2.94 -5.45 0.45
N ARG A 61 3.42 -4.20 0.50
CA ARG A 61 2.61 -3.02 0.81
C ARG A 61 2.38 -2.19 -0.44
N MET A 62 1.13 -1.85 -0.68
CA MET A 62 0.72 -1.08 -1.86
C MET A 62 0.98 0.40 -1.68
N THR A 63 1.35 1.07 -2.76
CA THR A 63 1.36 2.54 -2.84
C THR A 63 -0.08 3.08 -2.82
N LEU A 64 -0.26 4.36 -2.50
CA LEU A 64 -1.60 4.98 -2.42
C LEU A 64 -2.32 4.86 -3.77
N LYS A 65 -1.61 5.11 -4.88
CA LYS A 65 -2.17 4.99 -6.23
C LYS A 65 -2.65 3.57 -6.55
N GLN A 66 -1.93 2.55 -6.06
CA GLN A 66 -2.33 1.15 -6.24
C GLN A 66 -3.59 0.83 -5.41
N LYS A 67 -3.67 1.34 -4.16
CA LYS A 67 -4.86 1.21 -3.31
C LYS A 67 -6.09 1.90 -3.91
N GLU A 68 -5.92 3.06 -4.54
CA GLU A 68 -7.02 3.79 -5.20
C GLU A 68 -7.71 2.95 -6.29
N VAL A 69 -6.97 2.11 -7.03
CA VAL A 69 -7.57 1.22 -8.05
C VAL A 69 -8.50 0.20 -7.41
N PHE A 70 -8.07 -0.44 -6.32
CA PHE A 70 -8.91 -1.39 -5.58
C PHE A 70 -10.09 -0.70 -4.88
N PHE A 71 -9.86 0.47 -4.30
CA PHE A 71 -10.89 1.26 -3.66
C PHE A 71 -12.04 1.60 -4.61
N GLU A 72 -11.72 2.10 -5.80
CA GLU A 72 -12.74 2.41 -6.80
C GLU A 72 -13.45 1.14 -7.32
N ALA A 73 -12.73 0.02 -7.49
CA ALA A 73 -13.35 -1.24 -7.85
C ALA A 73 -14.34 -1.73 -6.79
N ILE A 74 -13.92 -1.74 -5.51
CA ILE A 74 -14.77 -2.11 -4.37
C ILE A 74 -16.00 -1.22 -4.29
N LYS A 75 -15.83 0.10 -4.42
CA LYS A 75 -16.94 1.05 -4.36
C LYS A 75 -17.96 0.84 -5.48
N ASN A 76 -17.50 0.57 -6.69
CA ASN A 76 -18.39 0.30 -7.82
C ASN A 76 -19.16 -1.00 -7.62
N GLU A 77 -18.47 -2.06 -7.20
CA GLU A 77 -19.07 -3.38 -7.01
C GLU A 77 -20.08 -3.41 -5.85
N THR A 78 -19.75 -2.77 -4.73
CA THR A 78 -20.61 -2.72 -3.53
C THR A 78 -21.84 -1.82 -3.70
N ALA A 79 -21.86 -0.94 -4.71
CA ALA A 79 -23.00 -0.08 -4.97
C ALA A 79 -24.25 -0.85 -5.43
N SER A 80 -24.06 -1.99 -6.11
CA SER A 80 -25.15 -2.84 -6.62
C SER A 80 -25.43 -4.07 -5.77
N MET A 81 -24.68 -4.30 -4.70
CA MET A 81 -24.87 -5.48 -3.85
C MET A 81 -26.21 -5.46 -3.11
N GLU A 82 -26.86 -6.62 -3.09
CA GLU A 82 -28.01 -6.90 -2.25
C GLU A 82 -27.59 -7.03 -0.77
N GLN A 83 -28.56 -7.02 0.14
CA GLN A 83 -28.30 -7.05 1.59
C GLN A 83 -27.41 -8.23 2.00
N GLU A 84 -27.69 -9.46 1.53
CA GLU A 84 -26.91 -10.65 1.87
C GLU A 84 -25.46 -10.55 1.41
N GLU A 85 -25.23 -9.99 0.22
CA GLU A 85 -23.89 -9.78 -0.33
C GLU A 85 -23.12 -8.73 0.48
N ARG A 86 -23.81 -7.68 0.94
CA ARG A 86 -23.23 -6.67 1.84
C ARG A 86 -22.90 -7.23 3.21
N GLU A 87 -23.76 -8.08 3.77
CA GLU A 87 -23.51 -8.79 5.02
C GLU A 87 -22.24 -9.65 4.90
N ASN A 88 -22.10 -10.41 3.81
CA ASN A 88 -20.89 -11.18 3.52
C ASN A 88 -19.66 -10.29 3.31
N PHE A 89 -19.81 -9.15 2.62
CA PHE A 89 -18.70 -8.23 2.35
C PHE A 89 -18.07 -7.67 3.63
N ILE A 90 -18.88 -7.33 4.63
CA ILE A 90 -18.39 -6.77 5.90
C ILE A 90 -17.77 -7.83 6.83
N GLU A 91 -17.96 -9.12 6.56
CA GLU A 91 -17.30 -10.20 7.32
C GLU A 91 -15.78 -10.15 7.22
N VAL A 92 -15.23 -9.41 6.24
CA VAL A 92 -13.79 -9.14 6.13
C VAL A 92 -13.19 -8.59 7.43
N ILE A 93 -13.97 -7.84 8.22
CA ILE A 93 -13.53 -7.28 9.51
C ILE A 93 -13.20 -8.40 10.49
N GLU A 94 -14.05 -9.43 10.55
CA GLU A 94 -13.83 -10.59 11.42
C GLU A 94 -12.78 -11.55 10.83
N LEU A 95 -12.69 -11.65 9.51
CA LEU A 95 -11.62 -12.39 8.84
C LEU A 95 -10.24 -11.80 9.20
N VAL A 96 -10.12 -10.46 9.18
CA VAL A 96 -8.88 -9.78 9.55
C VAL A 96 -8.49 -10.07 10.99
N LYS A 97 -9.44 -10.02 11.93
CA LYS A 97 -9.17 -10.41 13.32
C LYS A 97 -8.76 -11.87 13.44
N SER A 98 -9.42 -12.77 12.70
CA SER A 98 -9.16 -14.21 12.76
C SER A 98 -7.77 -14.57 12.26
N LEU A 99 -7.28 -13.91 11.20
CA LEU A 99 -5.93 -14.11 10.69
C LEU A 99 -4.85 -13.71 11.71
N ASN A 100 -5.10 -12.68 12.53
CA ASN A 100 -4.18 -12.27 13.60
C ASN A 100 -4.03 -13.30 14.73
N LEU A 101 -4.96 -14.25 14.83
CA LEU A 101 -4.91 -15.31 15.84
C LEU A 101 -4.14 -16.55 15.37
N LEU A 102 -3.75 -16.60 14.09
CA LEU A 102 -2.96 -17.69 13.52
C LEU A 102 -1.47 -17.47 13.80
N ASP A 103 -0.72 -18.55 13.98
CA ASP A 103 0.74 -18.48 13.98
C ASP A 103 1.30 -18.21 12.58
N GLU A 104 2.58 -17.86 12.49
CA GLU A 104 3.24 -17.52 11.21
C GLU A 104 3.15 -18.62 10.16
N ALA A 105 3.21 -19.89 10.57
CA ALA A 105 3.18 -21.03 9.64
C ALA A 105 1.78 -21.26 9.05
N ASP A 106 0.76 -21.09 9.89
CA ASP A 106 -0.64 -21.12 9.46
C ASP A 106 -0.98 -19.90 8.59
N GLN A 107 -0.49 -18.71 8.94
CA GLN A 107 -0.64 -17.51 8.11
C GLN A 107 -0.02 -17.71 6.72
N GLU A 108 1.21 -18.21 6.64
CA GLU A 108 1.86 -18.49 5.36
C GLU A 108 1.10 -19.54 4.53
N SER A 109 0.57 -20.57 5.18
CA SER A 109 -0.24 -21.59 4.52
C SER A 109 -1.55 -21.01 3.94
N VAL A 110 -2.22 -20.13 4.68
CA VAL A 110 -3.41 -19.43 4.20
C VAL A 110 -3.06 -18.46 3.07
N ARG A 111 -1.96 -17.71 3.21
CA ARG A 111 -1.46 -16.78 2.19
C ARG A 111 -1.23 -17.49 0.86
N ALA A 112 -0.49 -18.59 0.87
CA ALA A 112 -0.18 -19.36 -0.33
C ALA A 112 -1.43 -19.97 -1.00
N MET A 113 -2.41 -20.39 -0.19
CA MET A 113 -3.70 -20.88 -0.72
C MET A 113 -4.47 -19.75 -1.42
N LEU A 114 -4.62 -18.60 -0.76
CA LEU A 114 -5.33 -17.45 -1.30
C LEU A 114 -4.63 -16.87 -2.53
N GLU A 115 -3.29 -16.80 -2.54
CA GLU A 115 -2.51 -16.34 -3.69
C GLU A 115 -2.84 -17.16 -4.94
N LYS A 116 -2.85 -18.50 -4.81
CA LYS A 116 -3.19 -19.38 -5.93
C LYS A 116 -4.61 -19.15 -6.45
N GLU A 117 -5.58 -18.97 -5.55
CA GLU A 117 -6.98 -18.74 -5.92
C GLU A 117 -7.17 -17.38 -6.58
N TYR A 118 -6.60 -16.31 -6.02
CA TYR A 118 -6.68 -14.96 -6.57
C TYR A 118 -5.98 -14.85 -7.93
N VAL A 119 -4.83 -15.50 -8.12
CA VAL A 119 -4.17 -15.56 -9.43
C VAL A 119 -5.07 -16.25 -10.45
N ALA A 120 -5.64 -17.41 -10.11
CA ALA A 120 -6.52 -18.14 -11.02
C ALA A 120 -7.76 -17.31 -11.40
N GLY A 121 -8.44 -16.70 -10.42
CA GLY A 121 -9.60 -15.84 -10.67
C GLY A 121 -9.26 -14.57 -11.47
N SER A 122 -8.12 -13.94 -11.19
CA SER A 122 -7.72 -12.71 -11.89
C SER A 122 -7.36 -12.94 -13.36
N ILE A 123 -6.82 -14.13 -13.70
CA ILE A 123 -6.48 -14.48 -15.08
C ILE A 123 -7.73 -14.55 -15.97
N ASP A 124 -8.86 -14.96 -15.41
CA ASP A 124 -10.13 -15.09 -16.12
C ASP A 124 -10.85 -13.73 -16.29
N LEU A 125 -10.45 -12.71 -15.53
CA LEU A 125 -11.09 -11.38 -15.49
C LEU A 125 -10.19 -10.28 -16.09
N LYS A 126 -9.66 -10.50 -17.28
CA LYS A 126 -8.65 -9.59 -17.89
C LYS A 126 -9.11 -8.16 -18.14
N ASP A 127 -10.42 -7.93 -18.26
CA ASP A 127 -10.98 -6.59 -18.47
C ASP A 127 -11.21 -5.84 -17.15
N ASP A 128 -11.20 -6.55 -16.02
CA ASP A 128 -11.41 -5.96 -14.70
C ASP A 128 -10.15 -5.17 -14.24
N PRO A 129 -10.30 -3.88 -13.84
CA PRO A 129 -9.16 -3.09 -13.37
C PRO A 129 -8.48 -3.64 -12.11
N ALA A 130 -9.23 -4.18 -11.14
CA ALA A 130 -8.67 -4.72 -9.91
C ALA A 130 -7.93 -6.04 -10.16
N ALA A 131 -8.47 -6.94 -10.99
CA ALA A 131 -7.79 -8.17 -11.40
C ALA A 131 -6.47 -7.88 -12.13
N ARG A 132 -6.46 -6.91 -13.05
CA ARG A 132 -5.22 -6.46 -13.72
C ARG A 132 -4.23 -5.86 -12.74
N GLN A 133 -4.70 -5.03 -11.81
CA GLN A 133 -3.85 -4.43 -10.78
C GLN A 133 -3.24 -5.50 -9.87
N PHE A 134 -4.02 -6.51 -9.46
CA PHE A 134 -3.56 -7.63 -8.66
C PHE A 134 -2.45 -8.41 -9.38
N LEU A 135 -2.67 -8.81 -10.64
CA LEU A 135 -1.67 -9.54 -11.43
C LEU A 135 -0.40 -8.70 -11.67
N MET A 136 -0.56 -7.40 -11.89
CA MET A 136 0.57 -6.49 -12.05
C MET A 136 1.39 -6.40 -10.77
N LEU A 137 0.74 -6.22 -9.61
CA LEU A 137 1.40 -6.20 -8.30
C LEU A 137 2.08 -7.52 -7.97
N GLN A 138 1.44 -8.65 -8.25
CA GLN A 138 2.02 -9.97 -8.03
C GLN A 138 3.32 -10.13 -8.81
N ASN A 139 3.34 -9.70 -10.07
CA ASN A 139 4.55 -9.68 -10.89
C ASN A 139 5.58 -8.66 -10.37
N ASP A 140 5.16 -7.42 -10.08
CA ASP A 140 6.09 -6.32 -9.75
C ASP A 140 6.72 -6.45 -8.35
N SER A 141 6.05 -7.16 -7.45
CA SER A 141 6.60 -7.54 -6.13
C SER A 141 7.76 -8.54 -6.26
N GLN A 142 7.82 -9.29 -7.36
CA GLN A 142 8.87 -10.28 -7.62
C GLN A 142 9.84 -9.84 -8.72
N ARG A 143 9.46 -8.85 -9.55
CA ARG A 143 10.23 -8.39 -10.70
C ARG A 143 11.49 -7.66 -10.25
N PRO A 144 12.70 -8.21 -10.46
CA PRO A 144 13.93 -7.55 -10.07
C PRO A 144 14.21 -6.35 -10.98
N VAL A 145 14.55 -5.22 -10.36
CA VAL A 145 15.08 -4.03 -11.03
C VAL A 145 16.60 -3.99 -10.92
N VAL A 146 17.13 -4.31 -9.74
CA VAL A 146 18.58 -4.45 -9.49
C VAL A 146 18.84 -5.72 -8.72
N ILE A 147 19.80 -6.52 -9.18
CA ILE A 147 20.35 -7.67 -8.45
C ILE A 147 21.85 -7.45 -8.33
N GLN A 148 22.36 -7.32 -7.10
CA GLN A 148 23.79 -7.18 -6.85
C GLN A 148 24.16 -7.78 -5.48
N GLY A 149 24.93 -8.86 -5.50
CA GLY A 149 25.27 -9.60 -4.28
C GLY A 149 24.02 -10.23 -3.67
N SER A 150 23.76 -9.93 -2.39
CA SER A 150 22.56 -10.37 -1.67
C SER A 150 21.34 -9.47 -1.88
N PHE A 151 21.50 -8.30 -2.51
CA PHE A 151 20.41 -7.33 -2.68
C PHE A 151 19.56 -7.61 -3.92
N ASN A 152 18.24 -7.54 -3.74
CA ASN A 152 17.24 -7.65 -4.79
C ASN A 152 16.20 -6.53 -4.69
N VAL A 153 16.46 -5.40 -5.35
CA VAL A 153 15.49 -4.30 -5.43
C VAL A 153 14.44 -4.64 -6.48
N THR A 154 13.17 -4.70 -6.07
CA THR A 154 12.04 -5.04 -6.95
C THR A 154 11.37 -3.81 -7.54
N ARG A 155 10.51 -3.99 -8.55
CA ARG A 155 9.71 -2.87 -9.08
C ARG A 155 8.83 -2.25 -8.01
N GLN A 156 8.20 -3.06 -7.17
CA GLN A 156 7.33 -2.55 -6.10
C GLN A 156 8.09 -1.62 -5.13
N ALA A 157 9.35 -1.94 -4.80
CA ALA A 157 10.19 -1.06 -4.01
C ALA A 157 10.47 0.28 -4.71
N ILE A 158 10.69 0.27 -6.03
CA ILE A 158 10.87 1.49 -6.84
C ILE A 158 9.59 2.32 -6.88
N GLU A 159 8.41 1.71 -7.01
CA GLU A 159 7.14 2.44 -7.03
C GLU A 159 6.86 3.12 -5.70
N ALA A 160 7.08 2.41 -4.59
CA ALA A 160 6.99 2.99 -3.26
C ALA A 160 8.00 4.12 -3.04
N PHE A 161 9.24 3.94 -3.48
CA PHE A 161 10.26 4.98 -3.40
C PHE A 161 9.90 6.20 -4.26
N ALA A 162 9.34 6.00 -5.46
CA ALA A 162 8.88 7.08 -6.32
C ALA A 162 7.71 7.86 -5.70
N GLU A 163 6.75 7.17 -5.06
CA GLU A 163 5.67 7.82 -4.33
C GLU A 163 6.18 8.62 -3.13
N TYR A 164 7.11 8.06 -2.37
CA TYR A 164 7.80 8.75 -1.28
C TYR A 164 8.52 10.01 -1.75
N LEU A 165 9.31 9.94 -2.84
CA LEU A 165 10.00 11.11 -3.40
C LEU A 165 9.01 12.21 -3.80
N ALA A 166 7.87 11.84 -4.38
CA ALA A 166 6.79 12.78 -4.68
C ALA A 166 6.22 13.41 -3.40
N PHE A 167 5.97 12.60 -2.37
CA PHE A 167 5.50 13.06 -1.07
C PHE A 167 6.46 14.04 -0.40
N ILE A 168 7.72 13.68 -0.19
CA ILE A 168 8.67 14.55 0.52
C ILE A 168 8.99 15.84 -0.24
N SER A 169 8.77 15.87 -1.56
CA SER A 169 8.89 17.11 -2.35
C SER A 169 7.75 18.12 -2.08
N ARG A 170 6.58 17.63 -1.65
CA ARG A 170 5.39 18.45 -1.35
C ARG A 170 4.39 17.70 -0.44
N PRO A 171 4.68 17.52 0.86
CA PRO A 171 3.93 16.61 1.73
C PRO A 171 2.44 16.95 1.87
N ASP A 172 2.09 18.24 1.87
CA ASP A 172 0.71 18.70 2.03
C ASP A 172 -0.16 18.48 0.78
N ASN A 173 0.46 18.39 -0.39
CA ASN A 173 -0.24 18.18 -1.66
C ASN A 173 0.68 17.51 -2.69
N PRO A 174 1.01 16.22 -2.50
CA PRO A 174 1.93 15.51 -3.38
C PRO A 174 1.43 15.45 -4.82
N ILE A 175 2.36 15.42 -5.77
CA ILE A 175 2.06 15.16 -7.17
C ILE A 175 2.53 13.75 -7.48
N TRP A 176 1.61 12.79 -7.47
CA TRP A 176 1.93 11.38 -7.62
C TRP A 176 2.59 11.06 -8.97
N PRO A 177 3.61 10.20 -8.98
CA PRO A 177 4.32 9.87 -10.20
C PRO A 177 3.42 9.07 -11.17
N ASN A 178 3.53 9.38 -12.45
CA ASN A 178 2.99 8.53 -13.52
C ASN A 178 4.04 7.48 -13.93
N GLU A 179 3.64 6.54 -14.79
CA GLU A 179 4.51 5.43 -15.23
C GLU A 179 5.86 5.91 -15.77
N LYS A 180 5.83 6.96 -16.61
CA LYS A 180 7.04 7.55 -17.17
C LYS A 180 7.98 8.10 -16.10
N ALA A 181 7.45 8.75 -15.06
CA ALA A 181 8.27 9.25 -13.96
C ALA A 181 8.88 8.10 -13.14
N ILE A 182 8.11 7.04 -12.89
CA ILE A 182 8.59 5.83 -12.20
C ILE A 182 9.72 5.19 -13.01
N ASP A 183 9.59 5.02 -14.33
CA ASP A 183 10.65 4.45 -15.19
C ASP A 183 11.93 5.30 -15.20
N MET A 184 11.78 6.62 -15.15
CA MET A 184 12.92 7.53 -15.04
C MET A 184 13.61 7.38 -13.68
N ILE A 185 12.86 7.25 -12.58
CA ILE A 185 13.39 7.00 -11.24
C ILE A 185 14.08 5.64 -11.19
N GLU A 186 13.47 4.60 -11.76
CA GLU A 186 14.05 3.27 -11.88
C GLU A 186 15.43 3.33 -12.57
N THR A 187 15.51 4.06 -13.68
CA THR A 187 16.76 4.27 -14.42
C THR A 187 17.81 4.97 -13.56
N ARG A 188 17.41 5.98 -12.78
CA ARG A 188 18.33 6.70 -11.88
C ARG A 188 18.82 5.82 -10.74
N VAL A 189 17.94 5.01 -10.16
CA VAL A 189 18.29 4.04 -9.12
C VAL A 189 19.28 3.01 -9.65
N LYS A 190 19.04 2.43 -10.83
CA LYS A 190 19.98 1.50 -11.49
C LYS A 190 21.38 2.10 -11.66
N ILE A 191 21.47 3.36 -12.07
CA ILE A 191 22.74 4.08 -12.22
C ILE A 191 23.40 4.34 -10.85
N ALA A 192 22.62 4.74 -9.85
CA ALA A 192 23.10 5.09 -8.52
C ALA A 192 23.55 3.87 -7.69
N PHE A 193 22.93 2.70 -7.91
CA PHE A 193 22.95 1.58 -6.96
C PHE A 193 24.35 1.13 -6.53
N ALA A 194 25.29 1.02 -7.47
CA ALA A 194 26.66 0.61 -7.18
C ALA A 194 27.41 1.62 -6.29
N SER A 195 26.97 2.89 -6.26
CA SER A 195 27.54 3.96 -5.42
C SER A 195 26.78 4.18 -4.11
N LEU A 196 25.69 3.44 -3.89
CA LEU A 196 24.98 3.44 -2.61
C LEU A 196 25.79 2.67 -1.56
N GLU A 197 25.74 3.15 -0.33
CA GLU A 197 26.23 2.44 0.85
C GLU A 197 25.33 1.25 1.17
N GLU A 198 25.81 0.32 2.01
CA GLU A 198 25.06 -0.89 2.37
C GLU A 198 23.69 -0.56 3.00
N GLU A 199 23.66 0.41 3.93
CA GLU A 199 22.42 0.87 4.57
C GLU A 199 21.41 1.44 3.56
N GLU A 200 21.87 2.22 2.59
CA GLU A 200 21.02 2.80 1.54
C GLU A 200 20.45 1.71 0.62
N ARG A 201 21.22 0.64 0.36
CA ARG A 201 20.75 -0.52 -0.43
C ARG A 201 19.71 -1.33 0.35
N LEU A 202 19.94 -1.58 1.63
CA LEU A 202 18.98 -2.25 2.53
C LEU A 202 17.66 -1.48 2.62
N ALA A 203 17.74 -0.15 2.81
CA ALA A 203 16.58 0.72 2.84
C ALA A 203 15.79 0.63 1.53
N LEU A 204 16.48 0.70 0.39
CA LEU A 204 15.85 0.67 -0.93
C LEU A 204 15.21 -0.70 -1.25
N GLU A 205 15.83 -1.82 -0.87
CA GLU A 205 15.31 -3.17 -1.13
C GLU A 205 13.91 -3.40 -0.52
N SER A 206 13.72 -2.90 0.69
CA SER A 206 12.49 -3.06 1.48
C SER A 206 11.62 -1.81 1.52
N PHE A 207 11.85 -0.85 0.61
CA PHE A 207 11.33 0.52 0.77
C PHE A 207 9.79 0.62 0.83
N HIS A 208 9.07 -0.33 0.23
CA HIS A 208 7.61 -0.40 0.32
C HIS A 208 7.10 -0.58 1.75
N TYR A 209 7.84 -1.30 2.60
CA TYR A 209 7.56 -1.44 4.03
C TYR A 209 7.84 -0.15 4.79
N SER A 210 9.01 0.46 4.57
CA SER A 210 9.36 1.75 5.19
C SER A 210 8.35 2.83 4.80
N TRP A 211 7.94 2.87 3.53
CA TRP A 211 6.95 3.82 3.03
C TRP A 211 5.57 3.64 3.67
N TYR A 212 5.15 2.40 3.88
CA TYR A 212 3.93 2.11 4.64
C TYR A 212 4.00 2.69 6.06
N LEU A 213 5.10 2.45 6.80
CA LEU A 213 5.27 2.99 8.15
C LEU A 213 5.31 4.51 8.19
N MET A 214 6.01 5.15 7.23
CA MET A 214 6.03 6.60 7.11
C MET A 214 4.62 7.18 6.89
N ARG A 215 3.82 6.61 5.98
CA ARG A 215 2.43 7.04 5.77
C ARG A 215 1.60 6.88 7.04
N ALA A 216 1.78 5.77 7.74
CA ALA A 216 1.07 5.49 8.97
C ALA A 216 1.33 6.56 10.05
N SER A 217 2.60 6.90 10.27
CA SER A 217 2.99 7.96 11.20
C SER A 217 2.47 9.33 10.77
N TRP A 218 2.55 9.65 9.47
CA TRP A 218 2.04 10.90 8.95
C TRP A 218 0.52 11.05 9.18
N GLN A 219 -0.25 10.00 8.91
CA GLN A 219 -1.71 9.99 9.07
C GLN A 219 -2.13 10.02 10.54
N HIS A 220 -1.39 9.32 11.40
CA HIS A 220 -1.69 9.28 12.82
C HIS A 220 -1.36 10.60 13.55
N THR A 221 -0.36 11.35 13.05
CA THR A 221 0.14 12.55 13.72
C THR A 221 -0.76 13.76 13.50
N LYS A 222 -1.40 14.20 14.59
CA LYS A 222 -2.16 15.46 14.64
C LYS A 222 -1.32 16.66 15.09
N ASP A 223 -0.16 16.41 15.72
CA ASP A 223 0.72 17.48 16.16
C ASP A 223 1.40 18.18 14.96
N VAL A 224 1.08 19.46 14.81
CA VAL A 224 1.59 20.29 13.72
C VAL A 224 3.09 20.52 13.86
N ASN A 225 3.63 20.60 15.09
CA ASN A 225 5.06 20.83 15.30
C ASN A 225 5.89 19.63 14.85
N THR A 226 5.46 18.42 15.21
CA THR A 226 6.06 17.17 14.72
C THR A 226 6.03 17.10 13.19
N LYS A 227 4.87 17.34 12.56
CA LYS A 227 4.78 17.39 11.08
C LYS A 227 5.68 18.45 10.46
N ASN A 228 5.83 19.62 11.09
CA ASN A 228 6.72 20.68 10.61
C ASN A 228 8.21 20.30 10.75
N SER A 229 8.58 19.54 11.79
CA SER A 229 9.94 18.99 11.92
C SER A 229 10.26 18.08 10.74
N TRP A 230 9.41 17.08 10.48
CA TRP A 230 9.62 16.18 9.33
C TRP A 230 9.64 16.91 7.99
N LYS A 231 8.78 17.91 7.79
CA LYS A 231 8.82 18.76 6.59
C LYS A 231 10.17 19.48 6.43
N SER A 232 10.80 19.89 7.52
CA SER A 232 12.14 20.51 7.48
C SER A 232 13.20 19.49 7.04
N ASP A 233 13.14 18.27 7.55
CA ASP A 233 14.07 17.19 7.19
C ASP A 233 13.90 16.81 5.71
N PHE A 234 12.66 16.70 5.24
CA PHE A 234 12.32 16.49 3.83
C PHE A 234 12.84 17.62 2.93
N ALA A 235 12.65 18.88 3.33
CA ALA A 235 13.13 20.03 2.58
C ALA A 235 14.67 20.00 2.42
N SER A 236 15.38 19.43 3.40
CA SER A 236 16.82 19.28 3.34
C SER A 236 17.28 18.39 2.17
N VAL A 237 16.44 17.46 1.69
CA VAL A 237 16.73 16.61 0.53
C VAL A 237 16.85 17.44 -0.76
N GLY A 238 16.17 18.59 -0.82
CA GLY A 238 16.25 19.53 -1.93
C GLY A 238 15.51 19.07 -3.19
N LEU A 239 14.50 18.21 -3.04
CA LEU A 239 13.63 17.78 -4.15
C LEU A 239 12.70 18.91 -4.59
N ARG A 240 12.35 18.89 -5.88
CA ARG A 240 11.35 19.80 -6.44
C ARG A 240 10.23 18.98 -7.06
N PRO A 241 8.95 19.33 -6.83
CA PRO A 241 7.83 18.61 -7.40
C PRO A 241 7.92 18.49 -8.92
N GLY A 242 7.70 17.28 -9.44
CA GLY A 242 7.75 16.99 -10.88
C GLY A 242 9.15 16.83 -11.48
N ASN A 243 10.22 17.05 -10.71
CA ASN A 243 11.59 16.82 -11.18
C ASN A 243 12.05 15.39 -10.83
N ILE A 244 12.79 14.78 -11.75
CA ILE A 244 13.47 13.50 -11.49
C ILE A 244 14.72 13.78 -10.65
N PRO A 245 14.90 13.09 -9.50
CA PRO A 245 16.05 13.33 -8.63
C PRO A 245 17.36 12.92 -9.29
N ASP A 246 18.42 13.63 -8.92
CA ASP A 246 19.80 13.20 -9.19
C ASP A 246 20.28 12.15 -8.17
N VAL A 247 21.47 11.59 -8.39
CA VAL A 247 22.04 10.54 -7.52
C VAL A 247 22.23 11.04 -6.09
N LYS A 248 22.65 12.29 -5.90
CA LYS A 248 22.88 12.87 -4.57
C LYS A 248 21.56 13.01 -3.81
N GLN A 249 20.50 13.42 -4.50
CA GLN A 249 19.16 13.50 -3.94
C GLN A 249 18.60 12.12 -3.59
N ILE A 250 18.86 11.09 -4.42
CA ILE A 250 18.47 9.71 -4.11
C ILE A 250 19.17 9.22 -2.83
N LYS A 251 20.51 9.36 -2.74
CA LYS A 251 21.27 8.98 -1.54
C LYS A 251 20.71 9.67 -0.29
N LYS A 252 20.51 10.98 -0.38
CA LYS A 252 19.97 11.76 0.74
C LYS A 252 18.54 11.35 1.09
N ALA A 253 17.68 11.04 0.13
CA ALA A 253 16.32 10.61 0.38
C ALA A 253 16.23 9.21 1.02
N LEU A 254 17.22 8.35 0.76
CA LEU A 254 17.34 7.01 1.35
C LEU A 254 17.94 7.01 2.76
N SER A 255 18.62 8.08 3.16
CA SER A 255 19.19 8.21 4.51
C SER A 255 18.11 8.11 5.57
N THR A 256 18.31 7.21 6.53
CA THR A 256 17.43 6.99 7.68
C THR A 256 17.26 8.26 8.50
N ASP A 257 18.25 9.15 8.56
CA ASP A 257 18.16 10.48 9.21
C ASP A 257 16.97 11.33 8.72
N VAL A 258 16.45 11.07 7.51
CA VAL A 258 15.32 11.83 6.95
C VAL A 258 13.97 11.34 7.48
N TYR A 259 13.85 10.09 7.90
CA TYR A 259 12.57 9.46 8.22
C TYR A 259 12.58 8.52 9.43
N ALA A 260 13.69 8.37 10.16
CA ALA A 260 13.82 7.47 11.31
C ALA A 260 12.76 7.76 12.38
N ASP A 261 12.57 9.04 12.73
CA ASP A 261 11.53 9.46 13.68
C ASP A 261 10.12 8.98 13.29
N MET A 262 9.84 8.91 11.99
CA MET A 262 8.56 8.40 11.49
C MET A 262 8.46 6.89 11.63
N LEU A 263 9.55 6.15 11.40
CA LEU A 263 9.55 4.70 11.60
C LEU A 263 9.35 4.35 13.08
N ASP A 264 10.10 5.01 13.96
CA ASP A 264 9.99 4.83 15.42
C ASP A 264 8.57 5.15 15.90
N MET A 265 7.96 6.22 15.38
CA MET A 265 6.59 6.55 15.72
C MET A 265 5.58 5.49 15.24
N ALA A 266 5.76 4.90 14.07
CA ALA A 266 4.86 3.86 13.57
C ALA A 266 4.95 2.63 14.48
N THR A 267 6.17 2.18 14.78
CA THR A 267 6.41 1.05 15.67
C THR A 267 5.86 1.29 17.08
N ASN A 268 6.07 2.48 17.65
CA ASN A 268 5.52 2.85 18.95
C ASN A 268 3.97 2.88 18.99
N ASN A 269 3.33 2.99 17.83
CA ASN A 269 1.88 2.88 17.68
C ASN A 269 1.40 1.46 17.35
N GLY A 270 2.29 0.45 17.44
CA GLY A 270 1.98 -0.95 17.18
C GLY A 270 1.76 -1.27 15.70
N ILE A 271 2.36 -0.49 14.80
CA ILE A 271 2.24 -0.67 13.36
C ILE A 271 3.44 -1.49 12.88
N GLU A 272 3.16 -2.66 12.33
CA GLU A 272 4.16 -3.56 11.79
C GLU A 272 4.05 -3.65 10.27
N PRO A 273 5.17 -3.57 9.53
CA PRO A 273 5.12 -3.51 8.09
C PRO A 273 4.86 -4.88 7.44
N ILE A 274 5.31 -5.96 8.06
CA ILE A 274 5.24 -7.32 7.49
C ILE A 274 4.16 -8.14 8.21
N GLU A 275 4.04 -7.97 9.52
CA GLU A 275 3.14 -8.78 10.34
C GLU A 275 1.67 -8.36 10.17
N TRP A 276 0.81 -9.37 10.27
CA TRP A 276 -0.62 -9.20 10.23
C TRP A 276 -1.15 -8.80 11.61
N SER A 277 -1.20 -7.50 11.92
CA SER A 277 -1.77 -7.03 13.21
C SER A 277 -3.22 -6.55 13.04
N SER A 278 -4.18 -7.15 13.74
CA SER A 278 -5.56 -6.61 13.80
C SER A 278 -5.67 -5.36 14.66
N ASP A 279 -4.64 -5.06 15.45
CA ASP A 279 -4.67 -4.04 16.50
C ASP A 279 -4.15 -2.68 16.02
N THR A 280 -3.69 -2.60 14.77
CA THR A 280 -3.30 -1.36 14.12
C THR A 280 -4.47 -0.37 14.13
N LYS A 281 -4.41 0.63 15.01
CA LYS A 281 -5.42 1.70 15.12
C LYS A 281 -5.40 2.69 13.95
N VAL A 282 -4.47 2.51 13.01
CA VAL A 282 -4.22 3.40 11.88
C VAL A 282 -4.48 2.63 10.59
N ARG A 283 -5.52 3.03 9.86
CA ARG A 283 -5.82 2.50 8.52
C ARG A 283 -4.96 3.24 7.51
N VAL A 284 -3.81 2.66 7.23
CA VAL A 284 -2.75 3.30 6.46
C VAL A 284 -3.14 3.36 4.99
N TRP A 285 -3.37 4.57 4.47
CA TRP A 285 -3.73 4.80 3.07
C TRP A 285 -2.58 5.34 2.23
#